data_AF-A0A2R5L3E8-F1
#
_entry.id   AF-A0A2R5L3E8-F1
#
_cell.length_a   1.000
_cell.length_b   1.000
_cell.length_c   1.000
_cell.angle_alpha   90.00
_cell.angle_beta   90.00
_cell.angle_gamma   90.00
#
_symmetry.space_group_name_H-M   'P 1'
#
loop_
_entity.id
_entity.type
_entity.pdbx_description
1 polymer ?
#
loop_
_entity_poly.entity_id
_entity_poly.type
_entity_poly.pdbx_seq_one_letter_code
_entity_poly.pdbx_strand_id
1 'polypeptide(L)'
;ILSLIFSILAIGGTYMGTDYNGAIANTRNISVVVAAIIGGPMIGLITGLTAGIHRILIDPHGITAIPCGVATLIGGWGLGYLKKLNVKNKYILGFIGGIIIENMSMGLILIMSKPFSLALNIVETIYIP
;
A
#
# COMPACT_ATOMS: atom_id res chain seq x y z
N ILE A 1 16.85 9.72 5.97
CA ILE A 1 15.93 10.21 7.03
C ILE A 1 14.48 10.10 6.58
N LEU A 2 14.06 10.78 5.51
CA LEU A 2 12.65 10.76 5.07
C LEU A 2 12.10 9.36 4.79
N SER A 3 12.85 8.51 4.09
CA SER A 3 12.47 7.10 3.85
C SER A 3 12.33 6.29 5.14
N LEU A 4 13.16 6.54 6.15
CA LEU A 4 13.10 5.85 7.44
C LEU A 4 11.84 6.24 8.22
N ILE A 5 11.52 7.54 8.26
CA ILE A 5 10.29 8.03 8.91
C ILE A 5 9.06 7.41 8.27
N PHE A 6 8.94 7.48 6.94
CA PHE A 6 7.78 6.91 6.26
C PHE A 6 7.72 5.38 6.33
N SER A 7 8.87 4.70 6.39
CA SER A 7 8.89 3.25 6.61
C SER A 7 8.31 2.90 7.99
N ILE A 8 8.70 3.63 9.04
CA ILE A 8 8.16 3.42 10.39
C ILE A 8 6.66 3.69 10.40
N LEU A 9 6.19 4.78 9.77
CA LEU A 9 4.76 5.09 9.66
C LEU A 9 3.99 4.02 8.88
N ALA A 10 4.56 3.49 7.79
CA ALA A 10 3.93 2.45 6.98
C ALA A 10 3.82 1.13 7.74
N ILE A 11 4.88 0.76 8.48
CA ILE A 11 4.89 -0.40 9.38
C ILE A 11 3.85 -0.20 10.50
N GLY A 12 3.85 0.95 11.15
CA GLY A 12 2.85 1.31 12.17
C GLY A 12 1.42 1.20 11.63
N GLY A 13 1.17 1.67 10.41
CA GLY A 13 -0.13 1.54 9.74
C GLY A 13 -0.56 0.08 9.51
N THR A 14 0.38 -0.86 9.40
CA THR A 14 0.08 -2.31 9.34
C THR A 14 -0.30 -2.85 10.72
N TYR A 15 0.44 -2.49 11.77
CA TYR A 15 0.16 -2.93 13.15
C TYR A 15 -1.12 -2.32 13.74
N MET A 16 -1.53 -1.15 13.27
CA MET A 16 -2.80 -0.52 13.64
C MET A 16 -3.98 -1.07 12.83
N GLY A 17 -3.74 -2.02 11.93
CA GLY A 17 -4.78 -2.63 11.13
C GLY A 17 -5.69 -3.55 11.94
N THR A 18 -6.88 -3.81 11.42
CA THR A 18 -7.87 -4.71 12.02
C THR A 18 -7.91 -6.03 11.25
N ASP A 19 -7.85 -7.14 11.97
CA ASP A 19 -7.98 -8.47 11.37
C ASP A 19 -9.44 -8.78 10.99
N TYR A 20 -9.61 -9.29 9.77
CA TYR A 20 -10.87 -9.78 9.25
C TYR A 20 -10.61 -10.98 8.33
N ASN A 21 -11.09 -12.17 8.72
CA ASN A 21 -10.98 -13.39 7.91
C ASN A 21 -9.56 -13.70 7.39
N GLY A 22 -8.53 -13.47 8.22
CA GLY A 22 -7.13 -13.68 7.84
C GLY A 22 -6.53 -12.58 6.94
N ALA A 23 -7.22 -11.45 6.81
CA ALA A 23 -6.74 -10.24 6.17
C ALA A 23 -6.60 -9.09 7.17
N ILE A 24 -5.49 -8.36 7.09
CA ILE A 24 -5.26 -7.15 7.89
C ILE A 24 -5.76 -5.93 7.09
N ALA A 25 -6.90 -5.35 7.46
CA ALA A 25 -7.37 -4.08 6.93
C ALA A 25 -6.52 -2.95 7.53
N ASN A 26 -5.75 -2.22 6.71
CA ASN A 26 -4.69 -1.33 7.20
C ASN A 26 -4.57 -0.06 6.36
N THR A 27 -3.81 0.91 6.86
CA THR A 27 -3.58 2.21 6.20
C THR A 27 -2.13 2.38 5.69
N ARG A 28 -1.38 1.27 5.53
CA ARG A 28 0.06 1.25 5.17
C ARG A 28 0.37 2.09 3.93
N ASN A 29 -0.40 1.89 2.87
CA ASN A 29 -0.17 2.49 1.56
C ASN A 29 -0.20 4.02 1.60
N ILE A 30 -0.97 4.62 2.51
CA ILE A 30 -1.05 6.08 2.67
C ILE A 30 0.33 6.67 2.93
N SER A 31 1.09 6.09 3.87
CA SER A 31 2.45 6.53 4.19
C SER A 31 3.38 6.42 2.97
N VAL A 32 3.29 5.31 2.24
CA VAL A 32 4.14 5.00 1.07
C VAL A 32 3.85 5.95 -0.09
N VAL A 33 2.58 6.23 -0.37
CA VAL A 33 2.13 7.19 -1.39
C VAL A 33 2.65 8.59 -1.08
N VAL A 34 2.52 9.03 0.17
CA VAL A 34 3.01 10.35 0.62
C VAL A 34 4.53 10.41 0.50
N ALA A 35 5.25 9.36 0.90
CA ALA A 35 6.70 9.26 0.77
C ALA A 35 7.15 9.39 -0.68
N ALA A 36 6.45 8.75 -1.61
CA ALA A 36 6.74 8.77 -3.03
C ALA A 36 6.56 10.18 -3.61
N ILE A 37 5.44 10.85 -3.32
CA ILE A 37 5.11 12.14 -3.93
C ILE A 37 5.95 13.29 -3.36
N ILE A 38 6.25 13.26 -2.07
CA ILE A 38 7.08 14.28 -1.41
C ILE A 38 8.57 13.98 -1.63
N GLY A 39 8.97 12.72 -1.45
CA GLY A 39 10.37 12.28 -1.44
C GLY A 39 10.92 11.94 -2.83
N GLY A 40 10.09 11.50 -3.76
CA GLY A 40 10.46 11.10 -5.11
C GLY A 40 10.68 9.59 -5.26
N PRO A 41 11.12 9.13 -6.45
CA PRO A 41 11.20 7.71 -6.79
C PRO A 41 12.05 6.90 -5.81
N MET A 42 13.21 7.43 -5.40
CA MET A 42 14.12 6.70 -4.51
C MET A 42 13.56 6.57 -3.09
N ILE A 43 12.94 7.62 -2.56
CA ILE A 43 12.34 7.59 -1.21
C ILE A 43 11.12 6.68 -1.20
N GLY A 44 10.27 6.79 -2.22
CA GLY A 44 9.10 5.93 -2.38
C GLY A 44 9.49 4.46 -2.58
N LEU A 45 10.51 4.16 -3.39
CA LEU A 45 11.01 2.80 -3.59
C LEU A 45 11.51 2.18 -2.27
N ILE A 46 12.36 2.89 -1.52
CA ILE A 46 12.88 2.38 -0.24
C ILE A 46 11.72 2.13 0.73
N THR A 47 10.79 3.08 0.84
CA THR A 47 9.63 2.97 1.73
C THR A 47 8.68 1.84 1.31
N GLY A 48 8.45 1.67 0.01
CA GLY A 48 7.60 0.63 -0.53
C GLY A 48 8.21 -0.76 -0.37
N LEU A 49 9.52 -0.89 -0.56
CA LEU A 49 10.26 -2.13 -0.32
C LEU A 49 10.22 -2.51 1.16
N THR A 50 10.57 -1.60 2.06
CA THR A 50 10.60 -1.89 3.50
C THR A 50 9.22 -2.27 4.01
N ALA A 51 8.19 -1.50 3.67
CA ALA A 51 6.83 -1.74 4.14
C ALA A 51 6.18 -2.96 3.46
N GLY A 52 6.44 -3.19 2.18
CA GLY A 52 5.94 -4.35 1.44
C GLY A 52 6.57 -5.66 1.92
N ILE A 53 7.90 -5.68 2.10
CA ILE A 53 8.61 -6.84 2.67
C ILE A 53 8.14 -7.09 4.10
N HIS A 54 8.04 -6.05 4.94
CA HIS A 54 7.53 -6.18 6.30
C HIS A 54 6.13 -6.81 6.32
N ARG A 55 5.22 -6.38 5.43
CA ARG A 55 3.86 -6.96 5.34
C ARG A 55 3.87 -8.45 5.00
N ILE A 56 4.77 -8.90 4.14
CA ILE A 56 4.90 -10.31 3.77
C ILE A 56 5.50 -11.10 4.93
N LEU A 57 6.46 -10.52 5.66
CA LEU A 57 7.14 -11.22 6.77
C LEU A 57 6.27 -11.37 8.03
N ILE A 58 5.44 -10.37 8.34
CA ILE A 58 4.65 -10.39 9.58
C ILE A 58 3.48 -11.38 9.51
N ASP A 59 2.96 -11.63 8.32
CA ASP A 59 1.84 -12.56 8.12
C ASP A 59 2.03 -13.29 6.78
N PRO A 60 2.99 -14.25 6.72
CA PRO A 60 3.40 -14.93 5.49
C PRO A 60 2.31 -15.80 4.85
N HIS A 61 1.34 -16.22 5.67
CA HIS A 61 0.21 -17.05 5.25
C HIS A 61 -1.08 -16.23 5.08
N GLY A 62 -1.00 -14.91 5.26
CA GLY A 62 -2.12 -14.00 5.12
C GLY A 62 -2.63 -13.93 3.70
N ILE A 63 -3.95 -14.00 3.55
CA ILE A 63 -4.59 -13.98 2.25
C ILE A 63 -4.32 -12.68 1.47
N THR A 64 -4.01 -11.58 2.17
CA THR A 64 -3.70 -10.27 1.57
C THR A 64 -2.21 -9.91 1.59
N ALA A 65 -1.34 -10.75 2.16
CA ALA A 65 0.05 -10.41 2.44
C ALA A 65 0.87 -10.12 1.16
N ILE A 66 0.88 -11.08 0.24
CA ILE A 66 1.57 -10.96 -1.05
C ILE A 66 0.93 -9.87 -1.94
N PRO A 67 -0.38 -9.88 -2.24
CA PRO A 67 -0.96 -8.89 -3.15
C PRO A 67 -0.78 -7.46 -2.64
N CYS A 68 -1.02 -7.21 -1.35
CA CYS A 68 -0.84 -5.86 -0.80
C CYS A 68 0.65 -5.48 -0.68
N GLY A 69 1.55 -6.43 -0.43
CA GLY A 69 3.00 -6.19 -0.43
C GLY A 69 3.50 -5.76 -1.81
N VAL A 70 3.05 -6.43 -2.87
CA VAL A 70 3.37 -6.08 -4.26
C VAL A 70 2.79 -4.71 -4.64
N ALA A 71 1.53 -4.44 -4.30
CA ALA A 71 0.91 -3.13 -4.54
C ALA A 71 1.68 -2.00 -3.84
N THR A 72 2.12 -2.24 -2.60
CA THR A 72 2.89 -1.27 -1.80
C THR A 72 4.21 -0.91 -2.50
N LEU A 73 4.93 -1.91 -2.99
CA LEU A 73 6.19 -1.72 -3.72
C LEU A 73 5.97 -0.90 -4.99
N ILE A 74 4.97 -1.27 -5.79
CA ILE A 74 4.67 -0.62 -7.07
C ILE A 74 4.22 0.83 -6.84
N GLY A 75 3.40 1.08 -5.82
CA GLY A 75 2.98 2.42 -5.45
C GLY A 75 4.12 3.31 -4.99
N GLY A 76 5.01 2.77 -4.15
CA GLY A 76 6.20 3.49 -3.69
C GLY A 76 7.10 3.93 -4.84
N TRP A 77 7.45 3.00 -5.73
CA TRP A 77 8.34 3.32 -6.85
C TRP A 77 7.65 4.16 -7.94
N GLY A 78 6.47 3.73 -8.39
CA GLY A 78 5.75 4.30 -9.53
C GLY A 78 5.27 5.73 -9.26
N LEU A 79 4.60 5.97 -8.13
CA LEU A 79 4.10 7.32 -7.81
C LEU A 79 5.22 8.31 -7.52
N GLY A 80 6.43 7.83 -7.22
CA GLY A 80 7.57 8.69 -6.96
C GLY A 80 7.98 9.49 -8.19
N TYR A 81 7.72 9.00 -9.40
CA TYR A 81 7.96 9.74 -10.63
C TYR A 81 7.03 10.95 -10.79
N LEU A 82 5.86 10.93 -10.14
CA LEU A 82 4.93 12.05 -10.16
C LEU A 82 5.51 13.29 -9.47
N LYS A 83 6.52 13.14 -8.59
CA LYS A 83 7.26 14.28 -8.02
C LYS A 83 7.94 15.14 -9.10
N LYS A 84 8.31 14.55 -10.23
CA LYS A 84 8.97 15.27 -11.34
C LYS A 84 7.97 16.10 -12.15
N LEU A 85 6.67 15.87 -12.01
CA LEU A 85 5.65 16.65 -12.66
C LEU A 85 5.51 18.01 -11.96
N ASN A 86 5.44 19.09 -12.74
CA ASN A 86 5.30 20.44 -12.21
C ASN A 86 3.84 20.77 -11.85
N VAL A 87 3.20 19.87 -11.11
CA VAL A 87 1.80 20.02 -10.66
C VAL A 87 1.77 20.97 -9.47
N LYS A 88 0.97 22.05 -9.58
CA LYS A 88 0.84 23.06 -8.52
C LYS A 88 0.30 22.46 -7.21
N ASN A 89 -0.62 21.50 -7.29
CA ASN A 89 -1.26 20.91 -6.11
C ASN A 89 -0.85 19.43 -5.92
N LYS A 90 0.16 19.21 -5.07
CA LYS A 90 0.66 17.87 -4.74
C LYS A 90 -0.30 17.08 -3.83
N TYR A 91 -1.24 17.73 -3.15
CA TYR A 91 -2.24 17.03 -2.33
C TYR A 91 -3.23 16.26 -3.19
N ILE A 92 -3.69 16.86 -4.28
CA ILE A 92 -4.56 16.19 -5.26
C ILE A 92 -3.83 15.00 -5.89
N LEU A 93 -2.54 15.18 -6.23
CA LEU A 93 -1.70 14.10 -6.73
C LEU A 93 -1.61 12.94 -5.72
N GLY A 94 -1.46 13.27 -4.42
CA GLY A 94 -1.49 12.32 -3.31
C GLY A 94 -2.79 11.56 -3.21
N PHE A 95 -3.91 12.27 -3.25
CA PHE A 95 -5.23 11.68 -3.19
C PHE A 95 -5.49 10.71 -4.36
N ILE A 96 -5.22 11.15 -5.59
CA ILE A 96 -5.37 10.32 -6.79
C ILE A 96 -4.42 9.12 -6.75
N GLY A 97 -3.15 9.34 -6.38
CA GLY A 97 -2.18 8.26 -6.22
C GLY A 97 -2.61 7.22 -5.18
N GLY A 98 -3.19 7.67 -4.06
CA GLY A 98 -3.77 6.81 -3.04
C GLY A 98 -4.90 5.96 -3.61
N ILE A 99 -5.87 6.57 -4.28
CA ILE A 99 -6.98 5.84 -4.93
C ILE A 99 -6.44 4.78 -5.89
N ILE A 100 -5.47 5.12 -6.74
CA ILE A 100 -4.89 4.17 -7.71
C ILE A 100 -4.26 2.97 -7.01
N ILE A 101 -3.48 3.19 -5.95
CA ILE A 101 -2.77 2.11 -5.25
C ILE A 101 -3.70 1.27 -4.38
N GLU A 102 -4.74 1.85 -3.80
CA GLU A 102 -5.78 1.09 -3.12
C GLU A 102 -6.55 0.20 -4.09
N ASN A 103 -6.99 0.74 -5.23
CA ASN A 103 -7.64 -0.05 -6.27
C ASN A 103 -6.75 -1.17 -6.80
N MET A 104 -5.46 -0.88 -6.99
CA MET A 104 -4.48 -1.90 -7.38
C MET A 104 -4.33 -2.99 -6.32
N SER A 105 -4.32 -2.63 -5.04
CA SER A 105 -4.27 -3.59 -3.93
C SER A 105 -5.48 -4.52 -3.96
N MET A 106 -6.70 -3.97 -4.08
CA MET A 106 -7.94 -4.77 -4.14
C MET A 106 -7.98 -5.66 -5.38
N GLY A 107 -7.57 -5.14 -6.55
CA GLY A 107 -7.46 -5.94 -7.77
C GLY A 107 -6.47 -7.10 -7.63
N LEU A 108 -5.30 -6.85 -7.04
CA LEU A 108 -4.31 -7.90 -6.79
C LEU A 108 -4.81 -8.96 -5.80
N ILE A 109 -5.57 -8.57 -4.77
CA ILE A 109 -6.22 -9.54 -3.87
C ILE A 109 -7.14 -10.47 -4.67
N LEU A 110 -8.03 -9.92 -5.51
CA LEU A 110 -8.97 -10.74 -6.29
C LEU A 110 -8.27 -11.67 -7.28
N ILE A 111 -7.14 -11.25 -7.85
CA ILE A 111 -6.39 -12.04 -8.84
C ILE A 111 -5.56 -13.15 -8.16
N MET A 112 -4.87 -12.82 -7.08
CA MET A 112 -3.83 -13.68 -6.50
C MET A 112 -4.34 -14.57 -5.35
N SER A 113 -5.35 -14.12 -4.62
CA SER A 113 -5.79 -14.78 -3.39
C SER A 113 -6.81 -15.89 -3.66
N LYS A 114 -6.67 -17.02 -2.97
CA LYS A 114 -7.56 -18.19 -3.08
C LYS A 114 -8.04 -18.63 -1.69
N PRO A 115 -9.30 -19.11 -1.56
CA PRO A 115 -10.33 -19.20 -2.61
C PRO A 115 -10.90 -17.82 -2.99
N PHE A 116 -11.38 -17.69 -4.24
CA PHE A 116 -11.88 -16.41 -4.76
C PHE A 116 -13.08 -15.86 -3.96
N SER A 117 -13.96 -16.73 -3.47
CA SER A 117 -15.10 -16.34 -2.64
C SER A 117 -14.68 -15.60 -1.36
N LEU A 118 -13.61 -16.05 -0.71
CA LEU A 118 -13.06 -15.41 0.48
C LEU A 118 -12.40 -14.08 0.13
N ALA A 119 -11.62 -14.02 -0.96
CA ALA A 119 -11.00 -12.79 -1.45
C ALA A 119 -12.05 -11.72 -1.79
N LEU A 120 -13.14 -12.11 -2.46
CA LEU A 120 -14.25 -11.22 -2.78
C LEU A 120 -14.93 -10.69 -1.51
N ASN A 121 -15.25 -11.57 -0.56
CA ASN A 121 -15.86 -11.16 0.72
C ASN A 121 -14.98 -10.16 1.48
N ILE A 122 -13.66 -10.37 1.49
CA ILE A 122 -12.70 -9.47 2.13
C ILE A 122 -12.70 -8.11 1.45
N VAL A 123 -12.63 -8.07 0.11
CA VAL A 123 -12.65 -6.80 -0.64
C VAL A 123 -13.98 -6.08 -0.43
N GLU A 124 -15.11 -6.76 -0.54
CA GLU A 124 -16.43 -6.17 -0.32
C GLU A 124 -16.56 -5.59 1.09
N THR A 125 -16.11 -6.30 2.12
CA THR A 125 -16.27 -5.85 3.52
C THR A 125 -15.31 -4.72 3.89
N ILE A 126 -14.08 -4.73 3.37
CA ILE A 126 -13.04 -3.75 3.74
C ILE A 126 -13.13 -2.50 2.85
N TYR A 127 -13.47 -2.66 1.58
CA TYR A 127 -13.36 -1.60 0.57
C TYR A 127 -14.68 -0.90 0.27
N ILE A 128 -15.81 -1.61 0.37
CA ILE A 128 -17.14 -1.08 0.10
C ILE A 128 -17.86 -0.92 1.47
N PRO A 129 -18.35 0.29 1.81
CA PRO A 129 -19.01 0.54 3.10
C PRO A 129 -20.33 -0.22 3.26
#